data_AF-A0A7W1DXZ7-F1
#
_entry.id   AF-A0A7W1DXZ7-F1
#
_cell.length_a   1.000
_cell.length_b   1.000
_cell.length_c   1.000
_cell.angle_alpha   90.00
_cell.angle_beta   90.00
_cell.angle_gamma   90.00
#
_symmetry.space_group_name_H-M   'P 1'
#
loop_
_entity.id
_entity.type
_entity.pdbx_description
1 polymer ?
#
loop_
_entity_poly.entity_id
_entity_poly.type
_entity_poly.pdbx_seq_one_letter_code
_entity_poly.pdbx_strand_id
1 'polypeptide(L)'
;MPSERDETDRPITLTRAGISVRLRQVRGFRAEDRLARQIGIEIRQRRRGRGLSQGALAALVGRDRSTICRWEAGERLPTVPAILALGDALRCEASALLPRVFTEED
;
A
#
# COMPACT_ATOMS: atom_id res chain seq x y z
N MET A 1 5.57 12.87 -46.67
CA MET A 1 5.99 11.88 -45.67
C MET A 1 5.62 12.41 -44.29
N PRO A 2 4.41 12.13 -43.78
CA PRO A 2 3.96 12.63 -42.49
C PRO A 2 4.47 11.73 -41.36
N SER A 3 5.06 12.37 -40.35
CA SER A 3 5.63 11.76 -39.16
C SER A 3 4.55 11.26 -38.18
N GLU A 4 4.64 9.98 -37.82
CA GLU A 4 3.92 9.32 -36.71
C GLU A 4 4.29 9.92 -35.35
N ARG A 5 3.72 11.07 -35.00
CA ARG A 5 3.68 11.53 -33.61
C ARG A 5 2.33 12.18 -33.37
N ASP A 6 1.48 11.46 -32.63
CA ASP A 6 0.75 11.93 -31.45
C ASP A 6 -0.57 11.15 -31.30
N GLU A 7 -0.48 9.86 -30.98
CA GLU A 7 -1.65 9.00 -30.71
C GLU A 7 -1.92 8.85 -29.20
N THR A 8 -1.38 9.76 -28.38
CA THR A 8 -1.52 9.72 -26.92
C THR A 8 -2.50 10.74 -26.32
N ASP A 9 -3.14 11.59 -27.14
CA ASP A 9 -4.02 12.66 -26.64
C ASP A 9 -5.54 12.42 -26.84
N ARG A 10 -5.97 11.16 -26.91
CA ARG A 10 -7.41 10.86 -26.91
C ARG A 10 -7.95 10.90 -25.48
N PRO A 11 -8.92 11.78 -25.16
CA PRO A 11 -9.51 11.84 -23.82
C PRO A 11 -10.37 10.58 -23.59
N ILE A 12 -10.07 9.87 -22.50
CA ILE A 12 -10.88 8.74 -22.04
C ILE A 12 -12.27 9.27 -21.67
N THR A 13 -13.31 8.76 -22.32
CA THR A 13 -14.69 9.12 -21.96
C THR A 13 -15.12 8.24 -20.78
N LEU A 14 -15.44 8.84 -19.63
CA LEU A 14 -16.04 8.12 -18.50
C LEU A 14 -17.29 8.86 -18.00
N THR A 15 -18.45 8.26 -18.27
CA THR A 15 -19.74 8.51 -17.60
C THR A 15 -19.82 7.55 -16.39
N ARG A 16 -20.55 7.79 -15.28
CA ARG A 16 -21.35 8.92 -14.78
C ARG A 16 -21.46 8.74 -13.25
N ALA A 17 -20.44 9.16 -12.47
CA ALA A 17 -20.57 9.40 -11.03
C ALA A 17 -19.39 10.20 -10.47
N GLY A 18 -19.22 11.42 -10.98
CA GLY A 18 -19.01 12.63 -10.17
C GLY A 18 -18.05 12.64 -8.99
N ILE A 19 -16.78 12.21 -9.13
CA ILE A 19 -15.69 12.77 -8.31
C ILE A 19 -14.48 13.07 -9.21
N SER A 20 -14.43 14.30 -9.73
CA SER A 20 -13.26 14.86 -10.41
C SER A 20 -12.22 15.29 -9.38
N VAL A 21 -11.24 14.45 -9.09
CA VAL A 21 -9.96 14.94 -8.56
C VAL A 21 -8.98 14.99 -9.72
N ARG A 22 -8.74 16.20 -10.25
CA ARG A 22 -7.52 16.44 -11.04
C ARG A 22 -6.35 16.30 -10.09
N LEU A 23 -5.82 15.08 -9.94
CA LEU A 23 -4.52 14.89 -9.35
C LEU A 23 -3.51 15.48 -10.34
N ARG A 24 -3.19 16.77 -10.14
CA ARG A 24 -1.93 17.33 -10.65
C ARG A 24 -0.87 16.30 -10.35
N GLN A 25 -0.18 15.83 -11.38
CA GLN A 25 0.89 14.86 -11.31
C GLN A 25 1.99 15.44 -10.41
N VAL A 26 1.86 15.24 -9.09
CA VAL A 26 2.92 15.51 -8.14
C VAL A 26 3.99 14.50 -8.51
N ARG A 27 5.10 14.99 -9.09
CA ARG A 27 6.28 14.17 -9.38
C ARG A 27 6.58 13.32 -8.15
N GLY A 28 6.42 11.99 -8.27
CA GLY A 28 6.85 11.05 -7.24
C GLY A 28 5.80 10.08 -6.68
N PHE A 29 4.51 10.13 -7.05
CA PHE A 29 3.53 9.16 -6.55
C PHE A 29 3.49 7.89 -7.42
N ARG A 30 4.23 6.85 -7.01
CA ARG A 30 4.27 5.54 -7.69
C ARG A 30 3.19 4.60 -7.13
N ALA A 31 2.82 3.59 -7.92
CA ALA A 31 1.88 2.54 -7.48
C ALA A 31 2.34 1.85 -6.19
N GLU A 32 3.65 1.67 -6.03
CA GLU A 32 4.29 1.12 -4.82
C GLU A 32 4.02 1.97 -3.57
N ASP A 33 3.96 3.31 -3.68
CA ASP A 33 3.67 4.18 -2.54
C ASP A 33 2.24 3.99 -2.04
N ARG A 34 1.30 3.79 -2.97
CA ARG A 34 -0.10 3.48 -2.62
C ARG A 34 -0.18 2.12 -1.92
N LEU A 35 0.51 1.11 -2.45
CA LEU A 35 0.57 -0.22 -1.84
C LEU A 35 1.18 -0.17 -0.43
N ALA A 36 2.30 0.52 -0.27
CA ALA A 36 2.98 0.68 1.02
C ALA A 36 2.08 1.34 2.06
N ARG A 37 1.34 2.38 1.65
CA ARG A 37 0.38 3.07 2.53
C ARG A 37 -0.77 2.16 2.94
N GLN A 38 -1.35 1.38 2.02
CA GLN A 38 -2.44 0.45 2.33
C GLN A 38 -1.99 -0.62 3.33
N ILE A 39 -0.85 -1.26 3.06
CA ILE A 39 -0.26 -2.25 3.97
C ILE A 39 0.04 -1.63 5.35
N GLY A 40 0.62 -0.43 5.37
CA GLY A 40 0.93 0.29 6.60
C GLY A 40 -0.29 0.60 7.46
N ILE A 41 -1.42 0.94 6.83
CA ILE A 41 -2.71 1.14 7.51
C ILE A 41 -3.18 -0.15 8.17
N GLU A 42 -3.18 -1.28 7.46
CA GLU A 42 -3.60 -2.58 8.00
C GLU A 42 -2.74 -3.01 9.20
N ILE A 43 -1.41 -2.87 9.08
CA ILE A 43 -0.48 -3.15 10.18
C ILE A 43 -0.82 -2.31 11.41
N ARG A 44 -0.99 -0.99 11.23
CA ARG A 44 -1.28 -0.07 12.34
C ARG A 44 -2.60 -0.39 13.02
N GLN A 45 -3.65 -0.64 12.24
CA GLN A 45 -4.99 -0.95 12.76
C GLN A 45 -4.95 -2.21 13.61
N ARG A 46 -4.36 -3.30 13.10
CA ARG A 46 -4.27 -4.57 13.82
C ARG A 46 -3.38 -4.47 15.06
N ARG A 47 -2.24 -3.78 14.96
CA ARG A 47 -1.37 -3.53 16.11
C ARG A 47 -2.13 -2.82 17.23
N ARG A 48 -2.87 -1.75 16.89
CA ARG A 48 -3.69 -1.00 17.86
C ARG A 48 -4.83 -1.84 18.43
N GLY A 49 -5.51 -2.63 17.59
CA GLY A 49 -6.55 -3.57 18.03
C GLY A 49 -6.05 -4.60 19.03
N ARG A 50 -4.74 -4.88 19.04
CA ARG A 50 -4.07 -5.74 20.01
C ARG A 50 -3.41 -5.00 21.18
N GLY A 51 -3.60 -3.69 21.29
CA GLY A 51 -3.00 -2.88 22.37
C GLY A 51 -1.47 -2.79 22.32
N LEU A 52 -0.84 -3.15 21.19
CA LEU A 52 0.62 -3.19 21.09
C LEU A 52 1.18 -1.80 20.77
N SER A 53 2.27 -1.41 21.44
CA SER A 53 3.09 -0.27 20.99
C SER A 53 3.88 -0.66 19.74
N GLN A 54 4.37 0.33 18.96
CA GLN A 54 5.24 0.03 17.81
C GLN A 54 6.52 -0.72 18.24
N GLY A 55 7.08 -0.39 19.40
CA GLY A 55 8.25 -1.09 19.94
C GLY A 55 7.94 -2.54 20.33
N ALA A 56 6.76 -2.78 20.92
CA ALA A 56 6.32 -4.14 21.25
C ALA A 56 6.14 -5.00 20.00
N LEU A 57 5.50 -4.47 18.95
CA LEU A 57 5.40 -5.19 17.67
C LEU A 57 6.78 -5.44 17.06
N ALA A 58 7.68 -4.46 17.13
CA ALA A 58 9.02 -4.59 16.59
C ALA A 58 9.80 -5.73 17.28
N ALA A 59 9.70 -5.83 18.61
CA ALA A 59 10.30 -6.92 19.38
C ALA A 59 9.74 -8.30 18.96
N LEU A 60 8.43 -8.42 18.75
CA LEU A 60 7.80 -9.67 18.30
C LEU A 60 8.25 -10.10 16.90
N VAL A 61 8.51 -9.14 16.00
CA VAL A 61 8.90 -9.38 14.60
C VAL A 61 10.43 -9.47 14.43
N GLY A 62 11.21 -9.19 15.49
CA GLY A 62 12.67 -9.14 15.43
C GLY A 62 13.20 -7.97 14.59
N ARG A 63 12.62 -6.78 14.76
CA ARG A 63 12.95 -5.56 13.99
C ARG A 63 13.09 -4.34 14.91
N ASP A 64 13.66 -3.27 14.37
CA ASP A 64 13.67 -1.97 15.04
C ASP A 64 12.31 -1.29 15.03
N ARG A 65 12.00 -0.54 16.09
CA ARG A 65 10.80 0.30 16.16
C ARG A 65 10.68 1.25 14.96
N SER A 66 11.80 1.81 14.49
CA SER A 66 11.84 2.72 13.33
C SER A 66 11.40 2.03 12.04
N THR A 67 11.65 0.73 11.90
CA THR A 67 11.19 -0.08 10.77
C THR A 67 9.68 -0.22 10.78
N ILE A 68 9.08 -0.54 11.94
CA ILE A 68 7.62 -0.56 12.10
C ILE A 68 7.02 0.82 11.80
N CYS A 69 7.65 1.90 12.29
CA CYS A 69 7.19 3.26 12.05
C CYS A 69 7.12 3.58 10.53
N ARG A 70 8.20 3.29 9.79
CA ARG A 70 8.29 3.50 8.34
C ARG A 70 7.27 2.67 7.56
N TRP A 71 7.05 1.42 7.98
CA TRP A 71 6.02 0.57 7.37
C TRP A 71 4.62 1.13 7.60
N GLU A 72 4.27 1.52 8.83
CA GLU A 72 2.95 2.09 9.12
C GLU A 72 2.70 3.47 8.49
N ALA A 73 3.77 4.22 8.21
CA ALA A 73 3.70 5.48 7.48
C ALA A 73 3.56 5.28 5.95
N GLY A 74 3.79 4.06 5.46
CA GLY A 74 3.85 3.77 4.02
C GLY A 74 5.10 4.33 3.35
N GLU A 75 6.14 4.65 4.12
CA GLU A 75 7.43 5.15 3.59
C GLU A 75 8.29 4.02 3.02
N ARG A 76 8.01 2.77 3.41
CA ARG A 76 8.71 1.59 2.91
C ARG A 76 7.78 0.39 2.89
N LEU A 77 7.88 -0.44 1.84
CA LEU A 77 7.22 -1.73 1.79
C LEU A 77 7.89 -2.73 2.75
N PRO A 78 7.12 -3.49 3.54
CA PRO A 78 7.63 -4.70 4.18
C PRO A 78 7.97 -5.74 3.11
N THR A 79 9.01 -6.53 3.36
CA THR A 79 9.33 -7.68 2.51
C THR A 79 8.34 -8.82 2.78
N VAL A 80 8.24 -9.79 1.87
CA VAL A 80 7.37 -10.97 2.08
C VAL A 80 7.67 -11.70 3.41
N PRO A 81 8.94 -11.99 3.78
CA PRO A 81 9.23 -12.58 5.09
C PRO A 81 8.76 -11.71 6.27
N ALA A 82 8.83 -10.39 6.13
CA ALA A 82 8.33 -9.48 7.15
C ALA A 82 6.79 -9.53 7.25
N ILE A 83 6.07 -9.64 6.13
CA ILE A 83 4.61 -9.80 6.13
C ILE A 83 4.20 -11.10 6.84
N LEU A 84 4.91 -12.21 6.61
CA LEU A 84 4.64 -13.47 7.32
C LEU A 84 4.85 -13.33 8.83
N ALA A 85 6.00 -12.78 9.24
CA ALA A 85 6.29 -12.54 10.66
C ALA A 85 5.31 -11.56 11.32
N LEU A 86 4.83 -10.55 10.58
CA LEU A 86 3.78 -9.64 11.02
C LEU A 86 2.45 -10.38 11.20
N GLY A 87 2.09 -11.31 10.30
CA GLY A 87 0.90 -12.16 10.44
C GLY A 87 0.92 -12.96 11.75
N ASP A 88 2.02 -13.63 12.04
CA ASP A 88 2.22 -14.37 13.29
C ASP A 88 2.14 -13.45 14.53
N ALA A 89 2.90 -12.35 14.50
CA ALA A 89 2.95 -11.39 15.60
C ALA A 89 1.60 -10.72 15.86
N LEU A 90 0.82 -10.44 14.80
CA LEU A 90 -0.50 -9.81 14.85
C LEU A 90 -1.65 -10.83 14.95
N ARG A 91 -1.37 -12.14 14.89
CA ARG A 91 -2.36 -13.22 14.98
C ARG A 91 -3.46 -13.05 13.93
N CYS A 92 -3.05 -12.81 12.69
CA CYS A 92 -3.93 -12.79 11.53
C CYS A 92 -3.24 -13.47 10.35
N GLU A 93 -4.01 -13.85 9.34
CA GLU A 93 -3.42 -14.30 8.08
C GLU A 93 -2.58 -13.19 7.45
N ALA A 94 -1.46 -13.57 6.84
CA ALA A 94 -0.59 -12.66 6.10
C ALA A 94 -1.35 -11.92 4.96
N SER A 95 -2.29 -12.61 4.32
CA SER A 95 -3.20 -12.07 3.30
C SER A 95 -3.99 -10.86 3.82
N ALA A 96 -4.35 -10.84 5.10
CA ALA A 96 -5.13 -9.78 5.72
C ALA A 96 -4.33 -8.48 5.95
N LEU A 97 -3.02 -8.48 5.68
CA LEU A 97 -2.16 -7.30 5.66
C LEU A 97 -1.99 -6.72 4.26
N LEU A 98 -2.46 -7.42 3.22
CA LEU A 98 -2.31 -7.05 1.82
C LEU A 98 -3.65 -6.53 1.28
N PRO A 99 -3.63 -5.56 0.34
CA PRO A 99 -4.85 -5.15 -0.33
C PRO A 99 -5.40 -6.30 -1.18
N ARG A 100 -6.72 -6.40 -1.25
CA ARG A 100 -7.37 -7.32 -2.19
C ARG A 100 -7.11 -6.83 -3.61
N VAL A 101 -6.44 -7.66 -4.40
CA VAL A 101 -6.34 -7.50 -5.84
C VAL A 101 -7.18 -8.61 -6.45
N PHE A 102 -8.22 -8.23 -7.18
CA PHE A 102 -8.95 -9.14 -8.06
C PHE A 102 -8.52 -8.78 -9.48
N THR A 103 -7.99 -9.75 -10.20
CA THR A 103 -8.06 -9.74 -11.66
C THR A 103 -9.49 -10.10 -12.01
N GLU A 104 -10.20 -9.22 -12.72
CA GLU A 104 -11.38 -9.68 -13.45
C GLU A 104 -10.87 -10.74 -14.44
N GLU A 105 -11.39 -11.97 -14.33
CA GLU A 105 -11.23 -12.98 -15.36
C GLU A 105 -12.05 -12.52 -16.57
N ASP A 106 -11.37 -12.52 -17.73
CA ASP A 106 -11.80 -12.22 -19.12
C ASP A 106 -13.29 -11.92 -19.42
#